data_AF-A0A2P8D5B6-F1
#
_entry.id   AF-A0A2P8D5B6-F1
#
_cell.length_a   1.000
_cell.length_b   1.000
_cell.length_c   1.000
_cell.angle_alpha   90.00
_cell.angle_beta   90.00
_cell.angle_gamma   90.00
#
_symmetry.space_group_name_H-M   'P 1'
#
loop_
_entity.id
_entity.type
_entity.pdbx_description
1 polymer ?
#
loop_
_entity_poly.entity_id
_entity_poly.type
_entity_poly.pdbx_seq_one_letter_code
_entity_poly.pdbx_strand_id
1 'polypeptide(L)'
;MELTPYVESLRGSLASAGNAAADEVRDAAERLSYAVEPSLRLTLLEALGDAAAEVTAQLDGVVVDVRLRGGQPELVADEVAVPPAAPAAPQPPQPPAPPEPDEGTSRVSLRLPETLKVKVEEVAAAEGMSVNAWLIRAVTHALEPAPAPRRATTGRRITGWVR
;
A
#
# COMPACT_ATOMS: atom_id res chain seq x y z
N MET A 1 -13.66 29.44 -2.10
CA MET A 1 -13.20 30.84 -1.96
C MET A 1 -13.85 31.66 -3.05
N GLU A 2 -14.55 32.72 -2.67
CA GLU A 2 -15.18 33.63 -3.62
C GLU A 2 -14.16 34.69 -4.06
N LEU A 3 -13.93 34.80 -5.38
CA LEU A 3 -13.01 35.81 -5.94
C LEU A 3 -13.68 37.18 -6.16
N THR A 4 -15.01 37.22 -6.18
CA THR A 4 -15.82 38.44 -6.41
C THR A 4 -15.46 39.61 -5.49
N PRO A 5 -15.24 39.43 -4.17
CA PRO A 5 -14.88 40.54 -3.29
C PRO A 5 -13.54 41.21 -3.65
N TYR A 6 -12.57 40.43 -4.13
CA TYR A 6 -11.26 40.95 -4.53
C TYR A 6 -11.35 41.77 -5.81
N VAL A 7 -12.15 41.29 -6.78
CA VAL A 7 -12.43 42.01 -8.02
C VAL A 7 -13.16 43.33 -7.72
N GLU A 8 -14.18 43.30 -6.87
CA GLU A 8 -14.95 44.48 -6.52
C GLU A 8 -14.13 45.51 -5.72
N SER A 9 -13.23 45.03 -4.85
CA SER A 9 -12.27 45.90 -4.15
C SER A 9 -11.33 46.62 -5.12
N LEU A 10 -10.84 45.93 -6.16
CA LEU A 10 -10.02 46.57 -7.19
C LEU A 10 -10.83 47.60 -7.99
N ARG A 11 -12.06 47.28 -8.39
CA ARG A 11 -12.96 48.21 -9.09
C ARG A 11 -13.21 49.47 -8.26
N GLY A 12 -13.52 49.32 -6.97
CA GLY A 12 -13.68 50.44 -6.05
C GLY A 12 -12.40 51.28 -5.90
N SER A 13 -11.23 50.63 -5.87
CA SER A 13 -9.93 51.32 -5.79
C SER A 13 -9.64 52.13 -7.05
N LEU A 14 -9.92 51.58 -8.24
CA LEU A 14 -9.78 52.27 -9.52
C LEU A 14 -10.73 53.46 -9.64
N ALA A 15 -12.00 53.29 -9.23
CA ALA A 15 -12.98 54.37 -9.21
C ALA A 15 -12.55 55.51 -8.27
N SER A 16 -12.06 55.17 -7.08
CA SER A 16 -11.55 56.14 -6.10
C SER A 16 -10.36 56.93 -6.63
N ALA A 17 -9.42 56.27 -7.32
CA ALA A 17 -8.28 56.92 -7.96
C ALA A 17 -8.71 57.88 -9.09
N GLY A 18 -9.79 57.55 -9.82
CA GLY A 18 -10.36 58.37 -10.89
C GLY A 18 -11.19 59.57 -10.42
N ASN A 19 -11.51 59.68 -9.13
CA ASN A 19 -12.41 60.74 -8.64
C ASN A 19 -11.87 62.16 -8.87
N ALA A 20 -10.55 62.37 -8.76
CA ALA A 20 -9.92 63.66 -9.01
C ALA A 20 -9.57 63.92 -10.49
N ALA A 21 -9.88 62.98 -11.39
CA ALA A 21 -9.55 63.07 -12.81
C ALA A 21 -10.69 63.69 -13.65
N ALA A 22 -10.37 64.01 -14.90
CA ALA A 22 -11.35 64.44 -15.90
C ALA A 22 -12.35 63.31 -16.24
N ASP A 23 -13.54 63.66 -16.74
CA ASP A 23 -14.62 62.72 -17.00
C ASP A 23 -14.22 61.63 -18.01
N GLU A 24 -13.42 61.97 -19.03
CA GLU A 24 -12.94 60.98 -20.01
C GLU A 24 -12.05 59.91 -19.36
N VAL A 25 -11.28 60.29 -18.33
CA VAL A 25 -10.40 59.36 -17.58
C VAL A 25 -11.24 58.46 -16.67
N ARG A 26 -12.30 58.99 -16.07
CA ARG A 26 -13.23 58.21 -15.25
C ARG A 26 -13.98 57.16 -16.08
N ASP A 27 -14.49 57.56 -17.23
CA ASP A 27 -15.13 56.65 -18.20
C ASP A 27 -14.17 55.57 -18.70
N ALA A 28 -12.92 55.94 -18.99
CA ALA A 28 -11.89 54.98 -19.40
C ALA A 28 -11.56 53.98 -18.27
N ALA A 29 -11.43 54.46 -17.03
CA ALA A 29 -11.15 53.61 -15.87
C ALA A 29 -12.29 52.61 -15.60
N GLU A 30 -13.54 53.05 -15.73
CA GLU A 30 -14.71 52.16 -15.59
C GLU A 30 -14.68 51.05 -16.65
N ARG A 31 -14.53 51.41 -17.93
CA ARG A 31 -14.46 50.42 -19.03
C ARG A 31 -13.30 49.45 -18.87
N LEU A 32 -12.13 49.95 -18.46
CA LEU A 32 -10.95 49.13 -18.20
C LEU A 32 -11.21 48.14 -17.05
N SER A 33 -11.90 48.56 -15.99
CA SER A 33 -12.20 47.71 -14.84
C SER A 33 -13.02 46.48 -15.21
N TYR A 34 -13.98 46.62 -16.14
CA TYR A 34 -14.76 45.50 -16.67
C TYR A 34 -13.94 44.64 -17.63
N ALA A 35 -13.08 45.26 -18.44
CA ALA A 35 -12.26 44.53 -19.42
C ALA A 35 -11.17 43.66 -18.76
N VAL A 36 -10.63 44.09 -17.61
CA VAL A 36 -9.54 43.41 -16.91
C VAL A 36 -10.04 42.28 -16.00
N GLU A 37 -11.32 42.30 -15.60
CA GLU A 37 -11.89 41.33 -14.66
C GLU A 37 -11.60 39.84 -15.01
N PRO A 38 -11.79 39.37 -16.27
CA PRO A 38 -11.49 37.98 -16.61
C PRO A 38 -9.99 37.63 -16.46
N SER A 39 -9.10 38.52 -16.90
CA SER A 39 -7.65 38.33 -16.81
C SER A 39 -7.15 38.35 -15.37
N LEU A 40 -7.71 39.25 -14.55
CA LEU A 40 -7.42 39.30 -13.12
C LEU A 40 -7.84 38.01 -12.42
N ARG A 41 -9.05 37.52 -12.71
CA ARG A 41 -9.55 36.26 -12.13
C ARG A 41 -8.63 35.09 -12.49
N LEU A 42 -8.19 35.00 -13.74
CA LEU A 42 -7.23 33.98 -14.17
C LEU A 42 -5.90 34.11 -13.41
N THR A 43 -5.33 35.32 -13.34
CA THR A 43 -4.06 35.58 -12.63
C THR A 43 -4.14 35.18 -11.15
N LEU A 44 -5.27 35.46 -10.49
CA LEU A 44 -5.49 35.05 -9.10
C LEU A 44 -5.56 33.52 -8.95
N LEU A 45 -6.17 32.82 -9.92
CA LEU A 45 -6.19 31.35 -9.90
C LEU A 45 -4.80 30.76 -10.09
N GLU A 46 -3.99 31.32 -10.99
CA GLU A 46 -2.59 30.91 -11.19
C GLU A 46 -1.77 31.14 -9.92
N ALA A 47 -1.86 32.33 -9.32
CA ALA A 47 -1.16 32.66 -8.08
C ALA A 47 -1.57 31.74 -6.90
N LEU A 48 -2.85 31.36 -6.82
CA LEU A 48 -3.32 30.40 -5.82
C LEU A 48 -2.78 28.99 -6.08
N GLY A 49 -2.66 28.57 -7.34
CA GLY A 49 -2.05 27.30 -7.73
C GLY A 49 -0.58 27.23 -7.34
N ASP A 50 0.18 28.28 -7.64
CA ASP A 50 1.60 28.38 -7.26
C ASP A 50 1.77 28.37 -5.74
N ALA A 51 0.94 29.13 -5.01
CA ALA A 51 0.96 29.14 -3.55
C ALA A 51 0.61 27.76 -2.95
N ALA A 52 -0.36 27.05 -3.53
CA ALA A 52 -0.71 25.70 -3.08
C ALA A 52 0.43 24.70 -3.32
N ALA A 53 1.13 24.80 -4.45
CA ALA A 53 2.31 23.99 -4.74
C ALA A 53 3.47 24.30 -3.78
N GLU A 54 3.71 25.56 -3.46
CA GLU A 54 4.73 25.97 -2.48
C GLU A 54 4.41 25.43 -1.09
N VAL A 55 3.17 25.56 -0.64
CA VAL A 55 2.72 25.01 0.66
C VAL A 55 2.84 23.49 0.69
N THR A 56 2.46 22.81 -0.39
CA THR A 56 2.62 21.34 -0.51
C THR A 56 4.09 20.93 -0.39
N ALA A 57 5.01 21.67 -1.00
CA ALA A 57 6.44 21.39 -0.90
C ALA A 57 7.01 21.56 0.52
N GLN A 58 6.33 22.32 1.38
CA GLN A 58 6.72 22.56 2.78
C GLN A 58 6.03 21.59 3.77
N LEU A 59 5.04 20.83 3.33
CA LEU A 59 4.25 19.93 4.17
C LEU A 59 4.54 18.47 3.85
N ASP A 60 5.01 17.71 4.84
CA ASP A 60 5.20 16.27 4.69
C ASP A 60 3.86 15.53 4.87
N GLY A 61 3.53 14.66 3.92
CA GLY A 61 2.36 13.79 4.00
C GLY A 61 1.01 14.49 3.81
N VAL A 62 1.00 15.77 3.45
CA VAL A 62 -0.20 16.55 3.13
C VAL A 62 -0.02 17.22 1.79
N VAL A 63 -0.96 17.03 0.86
CA VAL A 63 -1.01 17.71 -0.43
C VAL A 63 -2.09 18.76 -0.39
N VAL A 64 -1.74 19.99 -0.75
CA VAL A 64 -2.67 21.11 -0.85
C VAL A 64 -2.92 21.43 -2.32
N ASP A 65 -4.16 21.29 -2.76
CA ASP A 65 -4.60 21.54 -4.13
C ASP A 65 -5.67 22.63 -4.18
N VAL A 66 -5.79 23.29 -5.34
CA VAL A 66 -6.91 24.20 -5.65
C VAL A 66 -7.92 23.48 -6.55
N ARG A 67 -9.12 23.20 -6.03
CA ARG A 67 -10.22 22.58 -6.77
C ARG A 67 -11.24 23.63 -7.20
N LEU A 68 -11.70 23.56 -8.44
CA LEU A 68 -12.78 24.43 -8.92
C LEU A 68 -14.14 23.75 -8.71
N ARG A 69 -15.02 24.37 -7.92
CA ARG A 69 -16.42 23.96 -7.76
C ARG A 69 -17.33 25.09 -8.19
N GLY A 70 -18.16 24.86 -9.20
CA GLY A 70 -19.08 25.89 -9.72
C GLY A 70 -18.37 27.17 -10.18
N GLY A 71 -17.12 27.08 -10.64
CA GLY A 71 -16.30 28.24 -11.05
C GLY A 71 -15.61 28.98 -9.90
N GLN A 72 -15.71 28.47 -8.67
CA GLN A 72 -15.09 29.05 -7.48
C GLN A 72 -13.93 28.17 -7.01
N PRO A 73 -12.73 28.72 -6.75
CA PRO A 73 -11.59 27.97 -6.25
C PRO A 73 -11.76 27.57 -4.78
N GLU A 74 -11.44 26.32 -4.44
CA GLU A 74 -11.47 25.78 -3.09
C GLU A 74 -10.11 25.14 -2.80
N LEU A 75 -9.42 25.62 -1.76
CA LEU A 75 -8.20 24.99 -1.26
C LEU A 75 -8.58 23.75 -0.48
N VAL A 76 -8.02 22.61 -0.87
CA VAL A 76 -8.25 21.33 -0.20
C VAL A 76 -6.89 20.77 0.19
N ALA A 77 -6.76 20.38 1.46
CA ALA A 77 -5.61 19.66 1.98
C ALA A 77 -6.01 18.19 2.13
N ASP A 78 -5.37 17.32 1.38
CA ASP A 78 -5.56 15.87 1.45
C ASP A 78 -4.32 15.25 2.10
N GLU A 79 -4.54 14.42 3.12
CA GLU A 79 -3.46 13.59 3.67
C GLU A 79 -3.07 12.55 2.63
N VAL A 80 -1.79 12.51 2.28
CA VAL A 80 -1.23 11.42 1.50
C VAL A 80 -1.23 10.21 2.41
N ALA A 81 -2.25 9.37 2.25
CA ALA A 81 -2.27 8.05 2.83
C ALA A 81 -1.04 7.31 2.31
N VAL A 82 0.03 7.27 3.11
CA VAL A 82 1.15 6.36 2.87
C VAL A 82 0.52 4.98 2.85
N PRO A 83 0.48 4.28 1.70
CA PRO A 83 -0.02 2.93 1.69
C PRO A 83 0.76 2.18 2.77
N PRO A 84 0.09 1.42 3.66
CA PRO A 84 0.78 0.70 4.72
C PRO A 84 1.95 -0.01 4.06
N ALA A 85 3.15 0.29 4.54
CA ALA A 85 4.39 -0.17 3.93
C ALA A 85 4.17 -1.64 3.57
N ALA A 86 4.28 -1.96 2.27
CA ALA A 86 4.17 -3.35 1.84
C ALA A 86 5.07 -4.14 2.78
N PRO A 87 4.57 -5.21 3.43
CA PRO A 87 5.32 -5.92 4.46
C PRO A 87 6.71 -6.17 3.89
N ALA A 88 7.72 -5.63 4.58
CA ALA A 88 9.10 -5.64 4.11
C ALA A 88 9.37 -7.04 3.58
N ALA A 89 9.86 -7.13 2.33
CA ALA A 89 10.28 -8.42 1.78
C ALA A 89 11.14 -9.08 2.87
N PRO A 90 10.82 -10.33 3.26
CA PRO A 90 11.46 -10.95 4.42
C PRO A 90 12.97 -10.85 4.23
N GLN A 91 13.64 -10.20 5.19
CA GLN A 91 15.08 -10.15 5.22
C GLN A 91 15.58 -11.60 5.07
N PRO A 92 16.59 -11.87 4.22
CA PRO A 92 17.18 -13.20 4.16
C PRO A 92 17.53 -13.62 5.60
N PRO A 93 17.11 -14.84 6.03
CA PRO A 93 17.20 -15.22 7.43
C PRO A 93 18.64 -15.07 7.92
N GLN A 94 18.82 -14.36 9.03
CA GLN A 94 20.09 -14.42 9.76
C GLN A 94 20.37 -15.88 10.12
N PRO A 95 21.63 -16.36 9.98
CA PRO A 95 22.00 -17.71 10.38
C PRO A 95 21.54 -17.96 11.82
N PRO A 96 20.82 -19.06 12.10
CA PRO A 96 20.28 -19.30 13.43
C PRO A 96 21.41 -19.43 14.45
N ALA A 97 21.24 -18.76 15.59
CA ALA A 97 22.05 -19.02 16.78
C ALA A 97 21.85 -20.47 17.25
N PRO A 98 22.86 -21.12 17.85
CA PRO A 98 22.76 -22.52 18.26
C PRO A 98 21.60 -22.71 19.25
N PRO A 99 20.73 -23.71 19.07
CA PRO A 99 19.55 -23.87 19.92
C PRO A 99 19.92 -24.47 21.30
N GLU A 100 19.32 -23.90 22.35
CA GLU A 100 19.16 -24.58 23.66
C GLU A 100 17.95 -25.53 23.62
N PRO A 101 17.95 -26.62 24.39
CA PRO A 101 17.03 -27.73 24.20
C PRO A 101 15.73 -27.54 24.99
N ASP A 102 14.61 -27.45 24.29
CA ASP A 102 13.31 -27.90 24.82
C ASP A 102 12.38 -28.33 23.66
N GLU A 103 11.54 -29.34 23.90
CA GLU A 103 10.64 -30.00 22.94
C GLU A 103 9.56 -29.03 22.39
N GLY A 104 9.95 -28.19 21.43
CA GLY A 104 9.10 -27.22 20.76
C GLY A 104 8.57 -27.71 19.41
N THR A 105 7.28 -27.51 19.16
CA THR A 105 6.69 -27.75 17.84
C THR A 105 7.34 -26.84 16.79
N SER A 106 7.89 -27.44 15.72
CA SER A 106 8.53 -26.70 14.63
C SER A 106 7.51 -26.28 13.58
N ARG A 107 7.45 -24.97 13.26
CA ARG A 107 6.57 -24.44 12.23
C ARG A 107 7.18 -24.66 10.84
N VAL A 108 6.45 -25.33 9.94
CA VAL A 108 6.87 -25.61 8.56
C VAL A 108 5.92 -24.92 7.57
N SER A 109 6.46 -24.24 6.56
CA SER A 109 5.67 -23.71 5.43
C SER A 109 5.88 -24.59 4.20
N LEU A 110 4.82 -25.28 3.76
CA LEU A 110 4.84 -26.19 2.62
C LEU A 110 4.13 -25.56 1.42
N ARG A 111 4.79 -25.55 0.26
CA ARG A 111 4.18 -25.13 -1.01
C ARG A 111 3.78 -26.37 -1.80
N LEU A 112 2.49 -26.57 -1.99
CA LEU A 112 1.94 -27.68 -2.76
C LEU A 112 1.43 -27.17 -4.12
N PRO A 113 1.59 -27.94 -5.21
CA PRO A 113 0.79 -27.75 -6.41
C PRO A 113 -0.71 -27.82 -6.07
N GLU A 114 -1.52 -26.99 -6.72
CA GLU A 114 -2.95 -26.85 -6.41
C GLU A 114 -3.70 -28.20 -6.48
N THR A 115 -3.36 -29.03 -7.47
CA THR A 115 -3.95 -30.35 -7.65
C THR A 115 -3.67 -31.32 -6.51
N LEU A 116 -2.54 -31.16 -5.80
CA LEU A 116 -2.21 -31.98 -4.63
C LEU A 116 -2.89 -31.47 -3.37
N LYS A 117 -3.00 -30.15 -3.22
CA LYS A 117 -3.72 -29.54 -2.08
C LYS A 117 -5.18 -30.00 -2.05
N VAL A 118 -5.89 -29.94 -3.17
CA VAL A 118 -7.31 -30.36 -3.26
C VAL A 118 -7.48 -31.83 -2.85
N LYS A 119 -6.63 -32.73 -3.35
CA LYS A 119 -6.68 -34.15 -2.98
C LYS A 119 -6.44 -34.40 -1.49
N VAL A 120 -5.51 -33.66 -0.88
CA VAL A 120 -5.23 -33.76 0.56
C VAL A 120 -6.44 -33.28 1.38
N GLU A 121 -7.08 -32.19 0.96
CA GLU A 121 -8.29 -31.66 1.62
C GLU A 121 -9.46 -32.66 1.53
N GLU A 122 -9.68 -33.27 0.36
CA GLU A 122 -10.74 -34.28 0.16
C GLU A 122 -10.54 -35.53 1.04
N VAL A 123 -9.31 -36.07 1.09
CA VAL A 123 -9.02 -37.28 1.88
C VAL A 123 -9.08 -36.98 3.38
N ALA A 124 -8.55 -35.83 3.82
CA ALA A 124 -8.64 -35.41 5.22
C ALA A 124 -10.10 -35.22 5.65
N ALA A 125 -10.94 -34.62 4.79
CA ALA A 125 -12.36 -34.45 5.04
C ALA A 125 -13.11 -35.79 5.09
N ALA A 126 -12.81 -36.73 4.20
CA ALA A 126 -13.39 -38.07 4.21
C ALA A 126 -13.05 -38.87 5.48
N GLU A 127 -11.87 -38.63 6.06
CA GLU A 127 -11.43 -39.22 7.33
C GLU A 127 -11.87 -38.42 8.57
N GLY A 128 -12.57 -37.29 8.41
CA GLY A 128 -13.03 -36.44 9.51
C GLY A 128 -11.89 -35.76 10.28
N MET A 129 -10.71 -35.59 9.66
CA MET A 129 -9.52 -35.02 10.28
C MET A 129 -9.21 -33.64 9.72
N SER A 130 -8.53 -32.79 10.51
CA SER A 130 -7.93 -31.58 9.94
C SER A 130 -6.78 -31.95 9.00
N VAL A 131 -6.55 -31.14 7.97
CA VAL A 131 -5.43 -31.32 7.03
C VAL A 131 -4.09 -31.42 7.77
N ASN A 132 -3.89 -30.61 8.82
CA ASN A 132 -2.68 -30.67 9.63
C ASN A 132 -2.52 -32.03 10.34
N ALA A 133 -3.58 -32.54 10.98
CA ALA A 133 -3.55 -33.83 11.65
C ALA A 133 -3.33 -34.99 10.66
N TRP A 134 -3.97 -34.93 9.49
CA TRP A 134 -3.81 -35.92 8.43
C TRP A 134 -2.38 -35.93 7.87
N LEU A 135 -1.79 -34.76 7.61
CA LEU A 135 -0.41 -34.63 7.14
C LEU A 135 0.60 -35.13 8.17
N ILE A 136 0.41 -34.82 9.46
CA ILE A 136 1.26 -35.34 10.52
C ILE A 136 1.20 -36.87 10.53
N ARG A 137 0.00 -37.47 10.46
CA ARG A 137 -0.16 -38.94 10.40
C ARG A 137 0.50 -39.57 9.17
N ALA A 138 0.34 -38.94 8.01
CA ALA A 138 0.94 -39.40 6.77
C ALA A 138 2.48 -39.39 6.85
N VAL A 139 3.07 -38.33 7.42
CA VAL A 139 4.51 -38.21 7.62
C VAL A 139 5.01 -39.21 8.67
N THR A 140 4.32 -39.38 9.80
CA THR A 140 4.71 -40.38 10.80
C THR A 140 4.69 -41.79 10.21
N HIS A 141 3.69 -42.11 9.38
CA HIS A 141 3.60 -43.43 8.75
C HIS A 141 4.69 -43.63 7.68
N ALA A 142 5.05 -42.58 6.93
CA ALA A 142 6.15 -42.63 5.98
C ALA A 142 7.53 -42.77 6.65
N LEU A 143 7.65 -42.32 7.91
CA LEU A 143 8.88 -42.39 8.71
C LEU A 143 8.96 -43.69 9.54
N GLU A 144 7.87 -44.45 9.69
CA GLU A 144 7.90 -45.76 10.34
C GLU A 144 8.67 -46.78 9.47
N PRO A 145 9.78 -47.36 9.96
CA PRO A 145 10.47 -48.41 9.23
C PRO A 145 9.62 -49.68 9.18
N ALA A 146 9.40 -50.22 7.98
CA ALA A 146 8.66 -51.48 7.79
C ALA A 146 9.28 -52.59 8.65
N PRO A 147 8.48 -53.40 9.38
CA PRO A 147 9.01 -54.49 10.19
C PRO A 147 9.71 -55.51 9.28
N ALA A 148 11.02 -55.69 9.50
CA ALA A 148 11.82 -56.66 8.76
C ALA A 148 11.21 -58.06 8.87
N PRO A 149 11.14 -58.84 7.76
CA PRO A 149 10.62 -60.20 7.82
C PRO A 149 11.54 -61.05 8.69
N ARG A 150 11.02 -61.56 9.81
CA ARG A 150 11.72 -62.53 10.66
C ARG A 150 11.93 -63.81 9.86
N ARG A 151 13.07 -63.93 9.17
CA ARG A 151 13.54 -65.19 8.59
C ARG A 151 14.08 -66.07 9.72
N ALA A 152 13.36 -67.15 10.00
CA ALA A 152 13.81 -68.24 10.85
C ALA A 152 15.16 -68.77 10.34
N THR A 153 16.19 -68.72 11.19
CA THR A 153 17.53 -69.21 10.85
C THR A 153 17.62 -70.70 11.15
N THR A 154 17.40 -71.55 10.16
CA THR A 154 17.86 -72.94 10.18
C THR A 154 19.37 -72.97 9.90
N GLY A 155 20.16 -72.92 10.98
CA GLY A 155 21.62 -72.98 10.91
C GLY A 155 22.11 -74.37 10.50
N ARG A 156 22.68 -74.48 9.30
CA ARG A 156 23.49 -75.64 8.88
C ARG A 156 24.96 -75.24 8.85
N ARG A 157 25.74 -75.69 9.83
CA ARG A 157 27.17 -75.44 9.99
C ARG A 157 27.94 -76.62 9.38
N ILE A 158 28.79 -76.37 8.39
CA ILE A 158 29.76 -77.34 7.85
C ILE A 158 31.16 -76.80 8.16
N THR A 159 31.95 -77.57 8.88
CA THR A 159 33.38 -77.33 9.14
C THR A 159 34.18 -78.48 8.54
N GLY A 160 35.08 -78.19 7.61
CA GLY A 160 36.04 -79.15 7.04
C GLY A 160 37.44 -78.96 7.65
N TRP A 161 38.22 -80.04 7.72
CA TRP A 161 39.64 -80.03 8.09
C TRP A 161 40.46 -80.63 6.93
N VAL A 162 41.64 -80.06 6.68
CA VAL A 162 42.61 -80.48 5.66
C VAL A 162 43.76 -81.22 6.36
N ARG A 163 44.25 -82.30 5.75
CA ARG A 163 45.48 -83.02 6.11
C ARG A 163 46.64 -82.53 5.26
#